data_AF-A0A536BYE8-F1
#
_entry.id   AF-A0A536BYE8-F1
#
_cell.length_a   1.000
_cell.length_b   1.000
_cell.length_c   1.000
_cell.angle_alpha   90.00
_cell.angle_beta   90.00
_cell.angle_gamma   90.00
#
_symmetry.space_group_name_H-M   'P 1'
#
loop_
_entity.id
_entity.type
_entity.pdbx_description
1 polymer ?
#
loop_
_entity_poly.entity_id
_entity_poly.type
_entity_poly.pdbx_seq_one_letter_code
_entity_poly.pdbx_strand_id
1 'polypeptide(L)' 'MRIGPYTLVSPVYVAPMAGVTDAPFRKIAREFGAGLACTEMISSEALVRQHRETSRLMDLGWDERPVSVQLMGGD' A
#
# COMPACT_ATOMS: atom_id res chain seq x y z
N MET A 1 2.83 -17.63 -1.27
CA MET A 1 3.34 -17.23 -2.62
C MET A 1 4.69 -16.52 -2.43
N ARG A 2 5.62 -16.54 -3.40
CA ARG A 2 6.91 -15.85 -3.28
C ARG A 2 7.08 -14.82 -4.40
N ILE A 3 7.42 -13.58 -4.04
CA ILE A 3 7.71 -12.47 -4.96
C ILE A 3 9.09 -11.91 -4.60
N GLY A 4 10.10 -12.17 -5.43
CA GLY A 4 11.49 -11.82 -5.11
C GLY A 4 11.91 -12.36 -3.74
N PRO A 5 12.42 -11.51 -2.83
CA PRO A 5 12.80 -11.92 -1.47
C PRO A 5 11.61 -12.06 -0.50
N TYR A 6 10.38 -11.71 -0.91
CA TYR A 6 9.22 -11.68 -0.03
C TYR A 6 8.40 -12.96 -0.13
N THR A 7 8.07 -13.53 1.03
CA THR A 7 7.14 -14.66 1.15
C THR A 7 5.81 -14.14 1.69
N LEU A 8 4.74 -14.28 0.90
CA LEU A 8 3.39 -13.86 1.26
C LEU A 8 2.63 -15.02 1.90
N VAL A 9 1.83 -14.71 2.94
CA VAL A 9 1.01 -15.69 3.68
C VAL A 9 -0.09 -16.32 2.82
N SER A 10 -0.54 -15.63 1.77
CA SER A 10 -1.53 -16.13 0.81
C SER A 10 -1.25 -15.55 -0.60
N PRO A 11 -1.84 -16.12 -1.67
CA PRO A 11 -1.77 -15.55 -3.02
C PRO A 11 -2.82 -14.45 -3.27
N VAL A 12 -3.47 -13.92 -2.23
CA VAL A 12 -4.51 -12.90 -2.31
C VAL A 12 -3.93 -11.56 -1.89
N TYR A 13 -4.26 -10.49 -2.60
CA TYR A 13 -3.86 -9.14 -2.23
C TYR A 13 -5.03 -8.17 -2.27
N VAL A 14 -4.96 -7.12 -1.47
CA VAL A 14 -5.95 -6.05 -1.45
C VAL A 14 -5.69 -5.10 -2.61
N ALA A 15 -6.70 -4.92 -3.46
CA ALA A 15 -6.65 -3.96 -4.54
C ALA A 15 -6.58 -2.52 -3.98
N PRO A 16 -5.79 -1.63 -4.60
CA PRO A 16 -5.71 -0.23 -4.21
C PRO A 16 -7.02 0.51 -4.50
N MET A 17 -7.57 1.16 -3.48
CA MET A 17 -8.86 1.86 -3.58
C MET A 17 -8.78 3.19 -2.82
N ALA A 18 -8.83 4.31 -3.55
CA ALA A 18 -8.80 5.65 -2.97
C ALA A 18 -9.95 5.86 -1.97
N GLY A 19 -9.63 6.40 -0.79
CA GLY A 19 -10.53 6.58 0.34
C GLY A 19 -10.89 5.30 1.10
N VAL A 20 -10.32 4.14 0.74
CA VAL A 20 -10.67 2.85 1.36
C VAL A 20 -9.44 2.12 1.89
N THR A 21 -8.37 1.99 1.11
CA THR A 21 -7.17 1.22 1.51
C THR A 21 -6.18 2.03 2.35
N ASP A 22 -6.69 2.65 3.41
CA ASP A 22 -5.89 3.36 4.42
C ASP A 22 -5.15 2.37 5.36
N ALA A 23 -4.30 2.89 6.25
CA ALA A 23 -3.51 2.06 7.15
C ALA A 23 -4.34 1.12 8.04
N PRO A 24 -5.41 1.58 8.73
CA PRO A 24 -6.31 0.71 9.49
C PRO A 24 -6.92 -0.41 8.64
N PHE A 25 -7.43 -0.11 7.45
CA PHE A 25 -8.02 -1.12 6.57
C PHE A 25 -7.01 -2.20 6.18
N ARG A 26 -5.80 -1.78 5.77
CA ARG A 26 -4.72 -2.71 5.38
C ARG A 26 -4.28 -3.62 6.53
N LYS A 27 -4.30 -3.11 7.77
CA LYS A 27 -4.00 -3.90 8.97
C LYS A 27 -5.03 -5.01 9.17
N ILE A 28 -6.32 -4.65 9.15
CA ILE A 28 -7.42 -5.61 9.28
C ILE A 28 -7.37 -6.64 8.15
N ALA A 29 -7.22 -6.21 6.89
CA ALA A 29 -7.17 -7.14 5.76
C ALA A 29 -6.06 -8.20 5.90
N ARG A 30 -4.92 -7.83 6.49
CA ARG A 30 -3.84 -8.76 6.81
C ARG A 30 -4.16 -9.72 7.95
N GLU A 31 -4.78 -9.23 9.01
CA GLU A 31 -5.27 -10.09 10.11
C GLU A 31 -6.24 -11.17 9.58
N PHE A 32 -6.96 -10.88 8.50
CA PHE A 32 -7.84 -11.81 7.79
C PHE A 32 -7.17 -12.60 6.66
N GLY A 33 -5.84 -12.54 6.53
CA GLY A 33 -5.07 -13.42 5.63
C GLY A 33 -4.75 -12.86 4.25
N ALA A 34 -4.91 -11.55 4.02
CA ALA A 34 -4.35 -10.92 2.82
C ALA A 34 -2.82 -11.06 2.80
N GLY A 35 -2.29 -11.62 1.71
CA GLY A 35 -0.87 -11.85 1.51
C GLY A 35 -0.07 -10.56 1.28
N LEU A 36 -0.72 -9.56 0.67
CA LEU A 36 -0.16 -8.24 0.38
C LEU A 36 -1.27 -7.20 0.45
N ALA A 37 -0.93 -5.99 0.87
CA ALA A 37 -1.83 -4.84 0.80
C ALA A 37 -1.17 -3.69 0.02
N CYS A 38 -1.98 -2.99 -0.77
CA CYS A 38 -1.56 -1.81 -1.52
C CYS A 38 -2.08 -0.53 -0.85
N THR A 39 -1.30 0.54 -0.87
CA THR A 39 -1.78 1.88 -0.50
C THR A 39 -2.87 2.34 -1.47
N GLU A 40 -3.55 3.44 -1.12
CA GLU A 40 -4.27 4.24 -2.09
C GLU A 40 -3.37 4.68 -3.26
N MET A 41 -3.99 5.12 -4.35
CA MET A 41 -3.27 5.69 -5.49
C MET A 41 -2.61 7.02 -5.11
N ILE A 42 -1.30 7.08 -5.29
CA ILE A 42 -0.47 8.26 -4.97
C ILE A 42 -0.05 8.95 -6.26
N SER A 43 -0.32 10.25 -6.38
CA SER A 43 0.23 11.05 -7.48
C SER A 43 1.75 11.15 -7.37
N SER A 44 2.45 10.73 -8.41
CA SER A 44 3.91 10.84 -8.57
C SER A 44 4.38 12.30 -8.50
N GLU A 45 3.67 13.23 -9.15
CA GLU A 45 3.97 14.66 -9.08
C GLU A 45 3.80 15.22 -7.66
N ALA A 46 2.71 14.86 -6.97
CA ALA A 46 2.48 15.27 -5.59
C ALA A 46 3.55 14.69 -4.63
N LEU A 47 4.06 13.49 -4.92
CA LEU A 47 5.14 12.87 -4.18
C LEU A 47 6.46 13.63 -4.35
N VAL A 48 6.82 13.98 -5.58
CA VAL A 48 8.03 14.78 -5.88
C VAL A 48 7.96 16.15 -5.22
N ARG A 49 6.78 16.77 -5.22
CA ARG A 49 6.53 18.07 -4.56
C ARG A 49 6.35 17.98 -3.04
N GLN A 50 6.52 16.80 -2.43
CA GLN A 50 6.39 16.56 -0.99
C GLN A 50 5.05 17.05 -0.42
N HIS A 51 3.96 16.84 -1.16
CA HIS A 51 2.64 17.24 -0.71
C HIS A 51 2.25 16.48 0.57
N ARG A 52 1.70 17.19 1.56
CA ARG A 52 1.41 16.64 2.90
C ARG A 52 0.53 15.40 2.87
N GLU A 53 -0.53 15.41 2.05
CA GLU A 53 -1.43 14.26 1.91
C GLU A 53 -0.72 13.03 1.34
N THR A 54 0.18 13.22 0.38
CA THR A 54 0.99 12.12 -0.18
C THR A 54 1.93 11.53 0.87
N SER A 55 2.58 12.37 1.67
CA SER A 55 3.42 11.91 2.79
C SER A 55 2.63 11.09 3.80
N ARG A 56 1.37 11.46 4.06
CA ARG A 56 0.47 10.69 4.93
C ARG A 56 0.12 9.33 4.36
N LEU A 57 -0.17 9.24 3.06
CA LEU A 57 -0.45 7.97 2.37
C LEU A 57 0.78 7.05 2.34
N MET A 58 1.98 7.64 2.39
CA MET A 58 3.26 6.96 2.44
C MET A 58 3.74 6.59 3.85
N ASP A 59 2.98 6.91 4.90
CA ASP A 59 3.29 6.45 6.25
C ASP A 59 2.95 4.97 6.37
N LEU A 60 3.99 4.13 6.24
CA LEU A 60 3.90 2.68 6.27
C LEU A 60 4.47 2.19 7.60
N GLY A 61 3.59 1.77 8.52
CA GLY A 61 3.99 1.13 9.77
C GLY A 61 4.92 -0.05 9.56
N TRP A 62 5.77 -0.37 10.53
CA TRP A 62 6.67 -1.53 10.43
C TRP A 62 5.93 -2.87 10.41
N ASP A 63 4.79 -2.95 11.11
CA ASP A 63 3.85 -4.07 11.08
C ASP A 63 3.12 -4.20 9.74
N GLU A 64 3.26 -3.20 8.87
CA GLU A 64 2.66 -3.18 7.56
C GLU A 64 3.53 -3.76 6.44
N ARG A 65 4.58 -4.54 6.74
CA ARG A 65 5.43 -5.13 5.68
C ARG A 65 5.10 -6.60 5.39
N PRO A 66 5.06 -7.03 4.11
CA PRO A 66 5.25 -6.22 2.90
C PRO A 66 3.99 -5.41 2.52
N VAL A 67 4.17 -4.17 2.05
CA VAL A 67 3.13 -3.32 1.42
C VAL A 67 3.63 -2.81 0.07
N SER A 68 2.75 -2.74 -0.91
CA SER A 68 2.98 -2.07 -2.18
C SER A 68 2.45 -0.64 -2.17
N VAL A 69 3.16 0.27 -2.84
CA VAL A 69 2.70 1.63 -3.09
C VAL A 69 2.29 1.73 -4.56
N GLN A 70 1.08 2.21 -4.85
CA GLN A 70 0.66 2.48 -6.22
C GLN A 70 0.90 3.94 -6.58
N LEU A 71 1.72 4.16 -7.61
CA LEU A 71 1.95 5.49 -8.18
C LEU A 71 1.05 5.70 -9.40
N MET A 72 0.54 6.93 -9.53
CA MET A 72 -0.18 7.44 -10.69
C MET A 72 0.59 8.63 -11.27
N GLY A 73 0.81 8.63 -12.57
CA GLY A 73 1.52 9.69 -13.29
C GLY A 73 1.20 9.64 -14.78
N GLY A 74 1.54 10.70 -15.50
CA GLY A 74 1.29 10.82 -16.94
C GLY A 74 2.34 11.64 -17.68
N ASP A 75 3.46 11.95 -17.02
CA ASP A 75 4.55 12.79 -17.51
C ASP A 75 5.79 11.95 -17.87
#